data_AF-A0A377WF06-F1
#
_entry.id   AF-A0A377WF06-F1
#
_cell.length_a   1.000
_cell.length_b   1.000
_cell.length_c   1.000
_cell.angle_alpha   90.00
_cell.angle_beta   90.00
_cell.angle_gamma   90.00
#
_symmetry.space_group_name_H-M   'P 1'
#
loop_
_entity.id
_entity.type
_entity.pdbx_description
1 polymer ?
#
loop_
_entity_poly.entity_id
_entity_poly.type
_entity_poly.pdbx_seq_one_letter_code
_entity_poly.pdbx_strand_id
1 'polypeptide(L)'
;MTWRCRREDAQFITWEHPLIRNGLDLILSGDTGSSTISLLKNKALPVGTLLLELIYVVEAQAPKQLQLNRFLPATPVRMLLDKNGNNLAAQVEFESFNRQLSAVNRHTGSKLVNAVQQDVHAICSRVKRRSPKRRRG
;
A
#
# COMPACT_ATOMS: atom_id res chain seq x y z
N MET A 1 -1.11 40.65 -38.55
CA MET A 1 0.01 39.85 -38.03
C MET A 1 -0.05 39.84 -36.50
N THR A 2 -1.12 39.32 -35.87
CA THR A 2 -1.28 37.92 -35.40
C THR A 2 -0.08 37.37 -34.61
N TRP A 3 0.21 37.98 -33.46
CA TRP A 3 1.15 37.45 -32.45
C TRP A 3 0.47 36.67 -31.31
N ARG A 4 -0.79 36.24 -31.50
CA ARG A 4 -1.54 35.45 -30.50
C ARG A 4 -1.64 33.97 -30.87
N CYS A 5 -0.53 33.37 -31.28
CA CYS A 5 -0.46 31.91 -31.44
C CYS A 5 0.96 31.43 -31.21
N ARG A 6 1.34 31.27 -29.93
CA ARG A 6 2.52 30.49 -29.50
C ARG A 6 2.51 30.37 -27.98
N ARG A 7 1.56 29.60 -27.44
CA ARG A 7 1.57 28.87 -26.15
C ARG A 7 0.15 28.38 -25.79
N GLU A 8 -0.53 27.71 -26.72
CA GLU A 8 -1.77 26.97 -26.41
C GLU A 8 -1.54 25.47 -26.19
N ASP A 9 -0.27 25.02 -26.19
CA ASP A 9 0.08 23.60 -26.00
C ASP A 9 0.51 23.25 -24.56
N ALA A 10 0.31 24.15 -23.59
CA ALA A 10 0.60 23.89 -22.18
C ALA A 10 -0.72 23.57 -21.47
N GLN A 11 -1.13 22.31 -21.50
CA GLN A 11 -2.14 21.81 -20.56
C GLN A 11 -1.54 21.96 -19.16
N PHE A 12 -2.12 22.83 -18.33
CA PHE A 12 -1.72 22.97 -16.94
C PHE A 12 -2.04 21.66 -16.21
N ILE A 13 -1.01 20.86 -15.98
CA ILE A 13 -1.10 19.60 -15.26
C ILE A 13 -1.42 19.94 -13.79
N THR A 14 -2.71 19.84 -13.46
CA THR A 14 -3.23 19.93 -12.09
C THR A 14 -3.65 18.54 -11.63
N TRP A 15 -3.72 18.30 -10.32
CA TRP A 15 -4.16 17.01 -9.74
C TRP A 15 -5.56 16.56 -10.22
N GLU A 16 -6.37 17.50 -10.70
CA GLU A 16 -7.70 17.25 -11.29
C GLU A 16 -7.66 16.89 -12.78
N HIS A 17 -6.49 16.90 -13.42
CA HIS A 17 -6.37 16.64 -14.84
C HIS A 17 -6.67 15.17 -15.17
N PRO A 18 -7.48 14.87 -16.21
CA PRO A 18 -7.88 13.50 -16.55
C PRO A 18 -6.69 12.57 -16.81
N LEU A 19 -5.55 13.08 -17.29
CA LEU A 19 -4.31 12.30 -17.42
C LEU A 19 -3.79 11.77 -16.07
N ILE A 20 -3.82 12.58 -15.01
CA ILE A 20 -3.37 12.15 -13.68
C ILE A 20 -4.40 11.20 -13.07
N ARG A 21 -5.69 11.51 -13.21
CA ARG A 21 -6.78 10.65 -12.75
C ARG A 21 -6.71 9.26 -13.38
N ASN A 22 -6.53 9.19 -14.70
CA ASN A 22 -6.42 7.93 -15.43
C ASN A 22 -5.12 7.20 -15.11
N GLY A 23 -4.00 7.91 -14.94
CA GLY A 23 -2.74 7.32 -14.51
C GLY A 23 -2.80 6.71 -13.11
N LEU A 24 -3.45 7.41 -12.16
CA LEU A 24 -3.70 6.90 -10.82
C LEU A 24 -4.66 5.69 -10.84
N ASP A 25 -5.73 5.75 -11.62
CA ASP A 25 -6.68 4.65 -11.76
C ASP A 25 -6.02 3.39 -12.34
N LEU A 26 -5.11 3.56 -13.30
CA LEU A 26 -4.35 2.45 -13.90
C LEU A 26 -3.36 1.81 -12.89
N ILE A 27 -2.73 2.60 -12.04
CA ILE A 27 -1.83 2.10 -10.98
C ILE A 27 -2.63 1.43 -9.86
N LEU A 28 -3.74 2.04 -9.44
CA LEU A 28 -4.62 1.49 -8.40
C LEU A 28 -5.34 0.21 -8.87
N SER A 29 -5.65 0.12 -10.17
CA SER A 29 -6.22 -1.09 -10.79
C SER A 29 -5.17 -2.16 -11.08
N GLY A 30 -3.89 -1.78 -11.12
CA GLY A 30 -2.78 -2.69 -11.35
C GLY A 30 -2.44 -3.50 -10.10
N ASP A 31 -2.39 -4.83 -10.22
CA ASP A 31 -1.84 -5.72 -9.18
C ASP A 31 -0.29 -5.65 -9.11
N THR A 32 0.33 -4.95 -10.05
CA THR A 32 1.78 -4.79 -10.14
C THR A 32 2.31 -3.96 -8.97
N GLY A 33 2.98 -4.61 -8.02
CA GLY A 33 3.50 -4.00 -6.79
C GLY A 33 2.72 -4.37 -5.51
N SER A 34 1.67 -5.19 -5.64
CA SER A 34 0.80 -5.66 -4.55
C SER A 34 1.53 -6.54 -3.51
N SER A 35 2.63 -7.20 -3.90
CA SER A 35 3.42 -8.04 -3.00
C SER A 35 4.90 -7.93 -3.30
N THR A 36 5.69 -7.53 -2.30
CA THR A 36 7.15 -7.46 -2.38
C THR A 36 7.79 -8.14 -1.18
N ILE A 37 9.01 -8.67 -1.37
CA ILE A 37 9.81 -9.24 -0.30
C ILE A 37 11.13 -8.48 -0.22
N SER A 38 11.48 -8.08 1.00
CA SER A 38 12.64 -7.26 1.29
C SER A 38 13.28 -7.73 2.59
N LEU A 39 14.61 -7.65 2.66
CA LEU A 39 15.37 -7.98 3.86
C LEU A 39 15.62 -6.70 4.67
N LEU A 40 15.25 -6.72 5.94
CA LEU A 40 15.61 -5.68 6.90
C LEU A 40 16.97 -6.02 7.52
N LYS A 41 17.98 -5.20 7.28
CA LYS A 41 19.31 -5.36 7.87
C LYS A 41 19.42 -4.51 9.14
N ASN A 42 19.02 -5.08 10.27
CA ASN A 42 19.16 -4.42 11.57
C ASN A 42 19.86 -5.34 12.57
N LYS A 43 20.94 -4.86 13.21
CA LYS A 43 21.70 -5.60 14.24
C LYS A 43 20.96 -5.70 15.57
N ALA A 44 19.96 -4.85 15.80
CA ALA A 44 19.20 -4.80 17.06
C ALA A 44 18.03 -5.79 17.11
N LEU A 45 17.66 -6.40 15.97
CA LEU A 45 16.55 -7.37 15.91
C LEU A 45 17.10 -8.80 15.80
N PRO A 46 16.45 -9.77 16.47
CA PRO A 46 16.85 -11.17 16.36
C PRO A 46 16.72 -11.66 14.91
N VAL A 47 17.69 -12.47 14.49
CA VAL A 47 17.71 -13.07 13.15
C VAL A 47 16.45 -13.94 12.95
N GLY A 48 15.82 -13.80 11.78
CA GLY A 48 14.59 -14.53 11.46
C GLY A 48 13.29 -13.86 11.96
N THR A 49 13.33 -12.60 12.39
CA THR A 49 12.12 -11.83 12.68
C THR A 49 11.28 -11.66 11.40
N LEU A 50 10.00 -12.02 11.46
CA LEU A 50 9.06 -11.87 10.35
C LEU A 50 8.21 -10.63 10.59
N LEU A 51 8.30 -9.68 9.65
CA LEU A 51 7.46 -8.50 9.61
C LEU A 51 6.58 -8.56 8.36
N LEU A 52 5.27 -8.38 8.55
CA LEU A 52 4.28 -8.36 7.49
C LEU A 52 3.70 -6.95 7.38
N GLU A 53 4.02 -6.27 6.28
CA GLU A 53 3.43 -4.98 5.94
C GLU A 53 2.19 -5.19 5.06
N LEU A 54 1.07 -4.64 5.48
CA LEU A 54 -0.22 -4.73 4.80
C LEU A 54 -0.78 -3.32 4.62
N ILE A 55 -1.14 -2.97 3.39
CA ILE A 55 -1.80 -1.71 3.06
C ILE A 55 -3.23 -2.05 2.67
N TYR A 56 -4.18 -1.70 3.52
CA TYR A 56 -5.60 -1.89 3.26
C TYR A 56 -6.20 -0.60 2.71
N VAL A 57 -6.98 -0.69 1.64
CA VAL A 57 -7.79 0.44 1.18
C VAL A 57 -9.21 0.22 1.64
N VAL A 58 -9.75 1.19 2.39
CA VAL A 58 -11.16 1.18 2.78
C VAL A 58 -11.96 1.82 1.65
N GLU A 59 -12.65 1.01 0.87
CA GLU A 59 -13.55 1.49 -0.18
C GLU A 59 -15.02 1.34 0.26
N ALA A 60 -15.75 2.46 0.24
CA ALA A 60 -17.20 2.45 0.35
C ALA A 60 -17.80 2.23 -1.05
N GLN A 61 -18.40 1.06 -1.28
CA GLN A 61 -19.15 0.78 -2.50
C GLN A 61 -20.50 1.52 -2.43
N ALA A 62 -20.54 2.76 -2.91
CA ALA A 62 -21.74 3.59 -2.92
C ALA A 62 -22.01 4.18 -4.31
N PRO A 63 -23.30 4.33 -4.70
CA PRO A 63 -23.66 4.93 -5.97
C PRO A 63 -23.11 6.36 -6.06
N LYS A 64 -22.56 6.73 -7.23
CA LYS A 64 -21.86 8.01 -7.49
C LYS A 64 -22.67 9.26 -7.10
N GLN A 65 -23.99 9.13 -6.97
CA GLN A 65 -24.91 10.19 -6.54
C GLN A 65 -24.68 10.64 -5.09
N LEU A 66 -24.14 9.79 -4.21
CA LEU A 66 -24.03 10.10 -2.78
C LEU A 66 -22.82 10.97 -2.39
N GLN A 67 -21.96 11.37 -3.35
CA GLN A 67 -20.73 12.17 -3.11
C GLN A 67 -19.89 11.69 -1.90
N LEU A 68 -19.90 10.39 -1.60
CA LEU A 68 -19.25 9.82 -0.41
C LEU A 68 -17.72 10.01 -0.40
N ASN A 69 -17.11 10.25 -1.56
CA ASN A 69 -15.69 10.60 -1.66
C ASN A 69 -15.35 11.91 -0.90
N ARG A 70 -16.34 12.76 -0.61
CA ARG A 70 -16.17 13.96 0.22
C ARG A 70 -16.04 13.65 1.71
N PHE A 71 -16.61 12.53 2.16
CA PHE A 71 -16.68 12.16 3.58
C PHE A 71 -15.78 10.99 3.96
N LEU A 72 -15.51 10.09 3.01
CA LEU A 72 -14.60 8.97 3.19
C LEU A 72 -13.79 8.77 1.90
N PRO A 73 -12.72 9.57 1.69
CA PRO A 73 -11.77 9.28 0.62
C PRO A 73 -11.16 7.90 0.85
N ALA A 74 -10.73 7.24 -0.22
CA ALA A 74 -10.05 5.94 -0.17
C ALA A 74 -8.77 6.05 0.67
N THR A 75 -8.92 5.85 1.98
CA THR A 75 -7.87 6.13 2.95
C THR A 75 -7.06 4.84 3.11
N PRO A 76 -5.78 4.83 2.70
CA PRO A 76 -4.93 3.67 2.90
C PRO A 76 -4.63 3.51 4.39
N VAL A 77 -4.97 2.35 4.94
CA VAL A 77 -4.64 1.94 6.30
C VAL A 77 -3.45 0.99 6.23
N ARG A 78 -2.28 1.51 6.58
CA ARG A 78 -1.04 0.73 6.70
C ARG A 78 -1.00 0.01 8.05
N MET A 79 -0.68 -1.27 8.04
CA MET A 79 -0.42 -2.08 9.23
C MET A 79 0.92 -2.79 9.07
N LEU A 80 1.76 -2.74 10.10
CA LEU A 80 3.03 -3.44 10.15
C LEU A 80 2.97 -4.43 11.30
N LEU A 81 2.92 -5.71 10.99
CA LEU A 81 2.65 -6.76 11.96
C LEU A 81 3.89 -7.60 12.19
N ASP A 82 4.20 -7.83 13.46
CA ASP A 82 5.17 -8.84 13.89
C ASP A 82 4.51 -10.23 13.94
N LYS A 83 5.30 -11.31 14.10
CA LYS A 83 4.84 -12.70 14.27
C LYS A 83 3.75 -12.85 15.34
N ASN A 84 3.79 -12.01 16.38
CA ASN A 84 2.83 -12.01 17.47
C ASN A 84 1.49 -11.31 17.12
N GLY A 85 1.43 -10.58 16.01
CA GLY A 85 0.25 -9.82 15.57
C GLY A 85 0.12 -8.44 16.23
N ASN A 86 1.22 -7.89 16.74
CA ASN A 86 1.28 -6.51 17.25
C ASN A 86 1.49 -5.55 16.08
N ASN A 87 0.74 -4.45 16.05
CA ASN A 87 0.85 -3.44 14.99
C ASN A 87 1.88 -2.37 15.38
N LEU A 88 2.97 -2.30 14.62
CA LEU A 88 4.08 -1.37 14.78
C LEU A 88 3.98 -0.18 13.80
N ALA A 89 2.97 -0.13 12.92
CA ALA A 89 2.83 0.91 11.90
C ALA A 89 2.71 2.33 12.50
N ALA A 90 2.14 2.46 13.70
CA ALA A 90 2.02 3.77 14.36
C ALA A 90 3.36 4.31 14.89
N GLN A 91 4.33 3.44 15.16
CA GLN A 91 5.63 3.80 15.71
C GLN A 91 6.71 3.93 14.63
N VAL A 92 6.52 3.27 13.48
CA VAL A 92 7.51 3.16 12.42
C VAL A 92 7.02 3.86 11.15
N GLU A 93 7.64 5.00 10.84
CA GLU A 93 7.37 5.76 9.62
C GLU A 93 7.76 4.97 8.35
N PHE A 94 7.01 5.16 7.27
CA PHE A 94 7.18 4.42 6.01
C PHE A 94 8.54 4.68 5.37
N GLU A 95 8.95 5.94 5.23
CA GLU A 95 10.18 6.28 4.53
C GLU A 95 11.45 5.81 5.25
N SER A 96 11.47 5.92 6.58
CA SER A 96 12.61 5.46 7.38
C SER A 96 12.75 3.94 7.29
N PHE A 97 11.62 3.22 7.33
CA PHE A 97 11.58 1.77 7.17
C PHE A 97 12.03 1.33 5.78
N ASN A 98 11.48 1.95 4.71
CA ASN A 98 11.80 1.61 3.32
C ASN A 98 13.28 1.82 2.97
N ARG A 99 13.93 2.83 3.56
CA ARG A 99 15.37 3.09 3.35
C ARG A 99 16.29 2.01 3.92
N GLN A 100 15.85 1.29 4.96
CA GLN A 100 16.65 0.23 5.60
C GLN A 100 16.46 -1.13 4.93
N LEU A 101 15.47 -1.25 4.04
CA LEU A 101 15.12 -2.47 3.33
C LEU A 101 16.07 -2.68 2.15
N SER A 102 16.59 -3.90 2.02
CA SER A 102 17.40 -4.35 0.89
C SER A 102 16.60 -5.35 0.05
N ALA A 103 16.60 -5.17 -1.27
CA ALA A 103 15.97 -6.11 -2.19
C ALA A 103 16.63 -7.50 -2.12
N VAL A 104 15.83 -8.54 -2.37
CA VAL A 104 16.25 -9.94 -2.34
C VAL A 104 16.27 -10.49 -3.76
N ASN A 105 17.22 -11.38 -4.06
CA ASN A 105 17.18 -12.15 -5.31
C ASN A 105 15.91 -13.02 -5.35
N ARG A 106 15.23 -13.04 -6.50
CA ARG A 106 13.99 -13.80 -6.75
C ARG A 106 14.09 -15.28 -6.33
N HIS A 107 15.21 -15.94 -6.59
CA HIS A 107 15.36 -17.36 -6.24
C HIS A 107 15.37 -17.59 -4.72
N THR A 108 16.12 -16.76 -3.98
CA THR A 108 16.17 -16.80 -2.51
C THR A 108 14.85 -16.33 -1.91
N GLY A 109 14.25 -15.30 -2.49
CA GLY A 109 12.94 -14.78 -2.11
C GLY A 109 11.85 -15.85 -2.19
N SER A 110 11.76 -16.61 -3.28
CA SER A 110 10.76 -17.69 -3.42
C SER A 110 10.91 -18.79 -2.36
N LYS A 111 12.14 -19.17 -2.00
CA LYS A 111 12.39 -20.14 -0.92
C LYS A 111 11.96 -19.59 0.44
N LEU A 112 12.28 -18.33 0.72
CA LEU A 112 11.87 -17.66 1.95
C LEU A 112 10.35 -17.56 2.06
N VAL A 113 9.66 -17.14 0.99
CA VAL A 113 8.19 -17.06 0.93
C VAL A 113 7.56 -18.41 1.23
N ASN A 114 8.03 -19.50 0.60
CA ASN A 114 7.50 -20.83 0.85
C ASN A 114 7.69 -21.29 2.30
N ALA A 115 8.83 -20.95 2.92
CA ALA A 115 9.09 -21.28 4.32
C ALA A 115 8.16 -20.52 5.28
N VAL A 116 7.85 -19.26 4.99
CA VAL A 116 7.04 -18.39 5.86
C VAL A 116 5.56 -18.37 5.49
N GLN A 117 5.16 -19.07 4.43
CA GLN A 117 3.79 -19.04 3.89
C GLN A 117 2.75 -19.40 4.96
N GLN A 118 3.00 -20.45 5.75
CA GLN A 118 2.10 -20.88 6.81
C GLN A 118 1.94 -19.81 7.90
N ASP A 119 3.04 -19.18 8.31
CA ASP A 119 3.05 -18.11 9.31
C ASP A 119 2.30 -16.86 8.80
N VAL A 120 2.53 -16.47 7.54
CA VAL A 120 1.83 -15.33 6.91
C VAL A 120 0.32 -15.59 6.84
N HIS A 121 -0.11 -16.80 6.46
CA HIS A 121 -1.54 -17.17 6.48
C HIS A 121 -2.12 -17.11 7.89
N ALA A 122 -1.39 -17.59 8.91
CA ALA A 122 -1.82 -17.52 10.29
C ALA A 122 -2.00 -16.07 10.77
N ILE A 123 -1.04 -15.19 10.48
CA ILE A 123 -1.09 -13.75 10.80
C ILE A 123 -2.28 -13.10 10.08
N CYS A 124 -2.43 -13.34 8.78
CA CYS A 124 -3.54 -12.79 7.99
C CYS A 124 -4.92 -13.21 8.55
N SER A 125 -5.07 -14.49 8.94
CA SER A 125 -6.30 -14.98 9.58
C SER A 125 -6.61 -14.27 10.90
N ARG A 126 -5.58 -13.95 11.68
CA ARG A 126 -5.69 -13.24 12.96
C ARG A 126 -6.07 -11.77 12.75
N VAL A 127 -5.48 -11.11 11.75
CA VAL A 127 -5.81 -9.72 11.37
C VAL A 127 -7.26 -9.61 10.91
N LYS A 128 -7.72 -10.54 10.07
CA LYS A 128 -9.09 -10.56 9.57
C LYS A 128 -10.13 -10.73 10.69
N ARG A 129 -9.77 -11.46 11.76
CA ARG A 129 -10.60 -11.57 12.97
C ARG A 129 -10.58 -10.31 13.82
N ARG A 130 -9.43 -9.63 13.89
CA ARG A 130 -9.21 -8.47 14.75
C ARG A 130 -9.76 -7.18 14.16
N SER A 131 -9.79 -7.06 12.84
CA SER A 131 -10.50 -5.98 12.14
C SER A 131 -11.99 -6.17 12.36
N PRO A 132 -12.66 -5.33 13.19
CA PRO A 132 -14.10 -5.38 13.27
C PRO A 132 -14.60 -5.07 11.86
N LYS A 133 -15.45 -5.96 11.35
CA LYS A 133 -16.19 -5.78 10.09
C LYS A 133 -17.02 -4.51 10.29
N ARG A 134 -16.43 -3.33 9.99
CA ARG A 134 -17.01 -2.02 10.25
C ARG A 134 -18.25 -1.97 9.38
N ARG A 135 -19.38 -2.22 10.04
CA ARG A 135 -20.67 -2.54 9.41
C ARG A 135 -20.99 -1.45 8.40
N ARG A 136 -21.33 -1.90 7.19
CA ARG A 136 -22.03 -1.10 6.18
C ARG A 136 -23.26 -0.50 6.87
N GLY A 137 -23.25 0.82 7.06
CA GLY A 137 -24.42 1.64 7.29
C GLY A 137 -24.75 2.34 5.98
#